data_AF-A0AA38S513-F1
#
_entry.id   AF-A0AA38S513-F1
#
_cell.length_a   1.000
_cell.length_b   1.000
_cell.length_c   1.000
_cell.angle_alpha   90.00
_cell.angle_beta   90.00
_cell.angle_gamma   90.00
#
_symmetry.space_group_name_H-M   'P 1'
#
loop_
_entity.id
_entity.type
_entity.pdbx_description
1 polymer ?
#
loop_
_entity_poly.entity_id
_entity_poly.type
_entity_poly.pdbx_seq_one_letter_code
_entity_poly.pdbx_strand_id
1 'polypeptide(L)'
;MLHLAARSAPSHVLKRRAGAALQLQRELQWFEELKKFMHPSAITEQNVFGETPLEMFTREHENLLREGEKWMKTTAESCSISAALITTIVFAAAITVPGGSNQETGIPMFRKDITFTIFAISDAISLFTSTSSLMVFLSILTARFADKDFLFTVPKRLIIGLCTLLLSITSMMVAFGATLYLLFCREKQWMIGPICVFSCLPILFFVTLQLPLIEDLCRSTYVPIFRKNLDQFF
;
A
#
# COMPACT_ATOMS: atom_id res chain seq x y z
N MET A 1 -29.56 12.28 15.85
CA MET A 1 -29.08 11.78 14.54
C MET A 1 -27.68 11.18 14.61
N LEU A 2 -26.69 11.82 15.24
CA LEU A 2 -25.33 11.26 15.36
C LEU A 2 -25.30 9.87 16.05
N HIS A 3 -26.10 9.68 17.10
CA HIS A 3 -26.28 8.38 17.77
C HIS A 3 -26.91 7.29 16.89
N LEU A 4 -27.73 7.65 15.90
CA LEU A 4 -28.29 6.69 14.94
C LEU A 4 -27.24 6.31 13.88
N ALA A 5 -26.41 7.27 13.49
CA ALA A 5 -25.28 7.06 12.61
C ALA A 5 -24.15 6.24 13.25
N ALA A 6 -24.08 6.23 14.59
CA ALA A 6 -23.15 5.44 15.37
C ALA A 6 -23.49 3.94 15.41
N ARG A 7 -24.68 3.54 14.92
CA ARG A 7 -25.17 2.17 14.98
C ARG A 7 -24.66 1.34 13.80
N SER A 8 -24.21 0.12 14.08
CA SER A 8 -23.66 -0.79 13.07
C SER A 8 -24.70 -1.21 12.01
N ALA A 9 -24.26 -1.35 10.75
CA ALA A 9 -25.10 -1.83 9.65
C ALA A 9 -25.38 -3.35 9.76
N PRO A 10 -26.54 -3.85 9.31
CA PRO A 10 -26.94 -5.25 9.50
C PRO A 10 -26.01 -6.27 8.84
N SER A 11 -25.87 -7.42 9.51
CA SER A 11 -24.75 -8.35 9.36
C SER A 11 -24.58 -9.07 8.01
N HIS A 12 -25.59 -9.01 7.14
CA HIS A 12 -25.60 -9.69 5.84
C HIS A 12 -24.61 -9.11 4.81
N VAL A 13 -24.05 -7.92 5.07
CA VAL A 13 -23.06 -7.24 4.21
C VAL A 13 -21.60 -7.63 4.54
N LEU A 14 -21.35 -8.34 5.64
CA LEU A 14 -20.01 -8.55 6.23
C LEU A 14 -19.04 -9.48 5.47
N LYS A 15 -19.48 -10.25 4.47
CA LYS A 15 -18.63 -11.30 3.87
C LYS A 15 -17.89 -10.82 2.62
N ARG A 16 -16.78 -10.10 2.79
CA ARG A 16 -15.70 -10.08 1.79
C ARG A 16 -14.34 -9.97 2.46
N ARG A 17 -13.33 -10.64 1.92
CA ARG A 17 -12.02 -10.89 2.57
C ARG A 17 -11.15 -9.62 2.79
N ALA A 18 -11.50 -8.51 2.16
CA ALA A 18 -10.98 -7.15 2.42
C ALA A 18 -12.01 -6.24 3.15
N GLY A 19 -13.19 -6.80 3.47
CA GLY A 19 -14.44 -6.11 3.75
C GLY A 19 -14.54 -5.49 5.13
N ALA A 20 -14.00 -6.09 6.19
CA ALA A 20 -14.12 -5.51 7.53
C ALA A 20 -13.30 -4.23 7.71
N ALA A 21 -12.04 -4.21 7.26
CA ALA A 21 -11.18 -3.04 7.35
C ALA A 21 -11.68 -1.88 6.45
N LEU A 22 -12.05 -2.18 5.20
CA LEU A 22 -12.60 -1.19 4.27
C LEU A 22 -14.00 -0.70 4.69
N GLN A 23 -14.84 -1.57 5.26
CA GLN A 23 -16.15 -1.19 5.78
C GLN A 23 -16.02 -0.28 6.99
N LEU A 24 -15.20 -0.67 7.97
CA LEU A 24 -14.90 0.15 9.13
C LEU A 24 -14.40 1.53 8.71
N GLN A 25 -13.49 1.57 7.73
CA GLN A 25 -12.93 2.82 7.25
C GLN A 25 -13.99 3.72 6.59
N ARG A 26 -14.93 3.13 5.84
CA ARG A 26 -16.06 3.84 5.22
C ARG A 26 -17.07 4.34 6.26
N GLU A 27 -17.42 3.51 7.23
CA GLU A 27 -18.35 3.86 8.32
C GLU A 27 -17.75 4.98 9.19
N LEU A 28 -16.44 4.91 9.47
CA LEU A 28 -15.70 5.94 10.20
C LEU A 28 -15.64 7.27 9.42
N GLN A 29 -15.38 7.23 8.12
CA GLN A 29 -15.44 8.42 7.26
C GLN A 29 -16.83 9.05 7.26
N TRP A 30 -17.88 8.24 7.16
CA TRP A 30 -19.26 8.73 7.18
C TRP A 30 -19.60 9.39 8.51
N PHE A 31 -19.18 8.79 9.62
CA PHE A 31 -19.34 9.33 10.96
C PHE A 31 -18.64 10.69 11.14
N GLU A 32 -17.39 10.83 10.67
CA GLU A 32 -16.66 12.11 10.73
C GLU A 32 -17.25 13.17 9.79
N GLU A 33 -17.69 12.80 8.59
CA GLU A 33 -18.37 13.75 7.70
C GLU A 33 -19.68 14.26 8.33
N LEU A 34 -20.48 13.38 8.93
CA LEU A 34 -21.69 13.79 9.64
C LEU A 34 -21.40 14.71 10.81
N LYS A 35 -20.33 14.45 11.56
CA LYS A 35 -19.89 15.30 12.68
C LYS A 35 -19.59 16.72 12.24
N LYS A 36 -19.05 16.94 11.03
CA LYS A 36 -18.79 18.28 10.47
C LYS A 36 -20.05 19.09 10.15
N PHE A 37 -21.16 18.42 9.83
CA PHE A 37 -22.42 19.09 9.51
C PHE A 37 -23.29 19.36 10.75
N MET A 38 -22.87 18.89 11.92
CA MET A 38 -23.69 18.91 13.14
C MET A 38 -23.23 20.01 14.09
N HIS A 39 -24.18 20.58 14.83
CA HIS A 39 -23.88 21.61 15.83
C HIS A 39 -22.95 21.04 16.93
N PRO A 40 -21.95 21.79 17.44
CA PRO A 40 -20.97 21.28 18.42
C PRO A 40 -21.59 20.59 19.63
N SER A 41 -22.76 21.07 20.09
CA SER A 41 -23.52 20.47 21.19
C SER A 41 -23.91 19.01 20.93
N ALA A 42 -24.25 18.65 19.69
CA ALA A 42 -24.69 17.31 19.31
C ALA A 42 -23.53 16.29 19.25
N ILE A 43 -22.28 16.75 19.30
CA ILE A 43 -21.07 15.90 19.32
C ILE A 43 -20.78 15.42 20.75
N THR A 44 -21.09 16.25 21.75
CA THR A 44 -20.88 15.98 23.17
C THR A 44 -22.14 15.50 23.89
N GLU A 45 -23.30 15.56 23.22
CA GLU A 45 -24.58 15.10 23.77
C GLU A 45 -24.54 13.60 24.09
N GLN A 46 -24.75 13.30 25.36
CA GLN A 46 -24.80 11.93 25.84
C GLN A 46 -26.16 11.30 25.56
N ASN A 47 -26.15 10.03 25.19
CA ASN A 47 -27.37 9.24 25.06
C ASN A 47 -27.94 8.88 26.46
N VAL A 48 -29.03 8.12 26.46
CA VAL A 48 -29.70 7.63 27.68
C VAL A 48 -28.80 6.75 28.57
N PHE A 49 -27.69 6.24 28.02
CA PHE A 49 -26.67 5.44 28.70
C PHE A 49 -25.45 6.26 29.14
N GLY A 50 -25.47 7.59 28.97
CA GLY A 50 -24.36 8.48 29.33
C GLY A 50 -23.21 8.49 28.32
N GLU A 51 -23.37 7.89 27.14
CA GLU A 51 -22.30 7.76 26.15
C GLU A 51 -22.38 8.87 25.10
N THR A 52 -21.23 9.38 24.69
CA THR A 52 -21.12 10.25 23.51
C THR A 52 -21.32 9.44 22.22
N PRO A 53 -21.68 10.07 21.09
CA PRO A 53 -21.82 9.38 19.81
C PRO A 53 -20.56 8.62 19.38
N LEU A 54 -19.37 9.13 19.73
CA LEU A 54 -18.09 8.49 19.42
C LEU A 54 -17.84 7.25 20.28
N GLU A 55 -18.21 7.28 21.56
CA GLU A 55 -18.13 6.13 22.46
C GLU A 55 -19.10 5.03 22.02
N MET A 56 -20.34 5.41 21.65
CA MET A 56 -21.32 4.48 21.09
C MET A 56 -20.81 3.86 19.77
N PHE A 57 -20.24 4.67 18.86
CA PHE A 57 -19.67 4.16 17.61
C PHE A 57 -18.55 3.15 17.88
N THR A 58 -17.65 3.47 18.80
CA THR A 58 -16.51 2.61 19.15
C THR A 58 -16.99 1.27 19.72
N ARG A 59 -18.00 1.29 20.60
CA ARG A 59 -18.60 0.07 21.18
C ARG A 59 -19.32 -0.79 20.14
N GLU A 60 -20.15 -0.18 19.30
CA GLU A 60 -20.90 -0.88 18.25
C GLU A 60 -19.99 -1.51 17.18
N HIS A 61 -18.81 -0.91 16.94
CA HIS A 61 -17.86 -1.36 15.92
C HIS A 61 -16.61 -2.03 16.51
N GLU A 62 -16.61 -2.39 17.81
CA GLU A 62 -15.43 -2.96 18.49
C GLU A 62 -14.91 -4.24 17.80
N ASN A 63 -15.80 -5.13 17.39
CA ASN A 63 -15.43 -6.34 16.66
C ASN A 63 -14.81 -6.02 15.29
N LEU A 64 -15.38 -5.08 14.55
CA LEU A 64 -14.86 -4.64 13.25
C LEU A 64 -13.51 -3.93 13.39
N LEU A 65 -13.32 -3.13 14.45
CA LEU A 65 -12.06 -2.50 14.82
C LEU A 65 -10.97 -3.55 15.06
N ARG A 66 -11.28 -4.58 15.85
CA ARG A 66 -10.32 -5.66 16.15
C ARG A 66 -9.96 -6.48 14.92
N GLU A 67 -10.92 -6.78 14.05
CA GLU A 67 -10.68 -7.48 12.78
C GLU A 67 -9.88 -6.63 11.80
N GLY A 68 -10.20 -5.33 11.68
CA GLY A 68 -9.48 -4.37 10.84
C GLY A 68 -8.03 -4.20 11.29
N GLU A 69 -7.79 -4.04 12.59
CA GLU A 69 -6.44 -3.99 13.16
C GLU A 69 -5.65 -5.25 12.83
N LYS A 70 -6.23 -6.43 13.09
CA LYS A 70 -5.57 -7.71 12.80
C LYS A 70 -5.20 -7.82 11.33
N TRP A 71 -6.13 -7.47 10.43
CA TRP A 71 -5.90 -7.48 9.00
C TRP A 71 -4.75 -6.53 8.59
N MET A 72 -4.72 -5.31 9.15
CA MET A 72 -3.66 -4.34 8.87
C MET A 72 -2.29 -4.82 9.34
N LYS A 73 -2.21 -5.38 10.56
CA LYS A 73 -0.95 -5.94 11.09
C LYS A 73 -0.44 -7.13 10.26
N THR A 74 -1.30 -8.10 9.96
CA THR A 74 -0.91 -9.26 9.14
C THR A 74 -0.49 -8.85 7.74
N THR A 75 -1.16 -7.85 7.15
CA THR A 75 -0.77 -7.29 5.85
C THR A 75 0.58 -6.58 5.93
N ALA A 76 0.77 -5.71 6.92
CA ALA A 76 2.03 -5.00 7.12
C ALA A 76 3.20 -5.95 7.39
N GLU A 77 3.00 -7.04 8.12
CA GLU A 77 3.99 -8.09 8.35
C GLU A 77 4.39 -8.79 7.04
N SER A 78 3.40 -9.27 6.28
CA SER A 78 3.64 -9.94 4.99
C SER A 78 4.34 -9.02 3.98
N CYS A 79 3.95 -7.74 3.94
CA CYS A 79 4.56 -6.74 3.08
C CYS A 79 5.96 -6.32 3.57
N SER A 80 6.21 -6.29 4.89
CA SER A 80 7.56 -6.06 5.45
C SER A 80 8.53 -7.15 5.00
N ILE A 81 8.11 -8.42 5.07
CA ILE A 81 8.93 -9.54 4.61
C ILE A 81 9.23 -9.39 3.12
N SER A 82 8.22 -9.05 2.31
CA SER A 82 8.38 -8.83 0.87
C SER A 82 9.36 -7.66 0.59
N ALA A 83 9.22 -6.54 1.29
CA ALA A 83 10.11 -5.38 1.17
C ALA A 83 11.56 -5.73 1.56
N ALA A 84 11.76 -6.43 2.68
CA ALA A 84 13.08 -6.86 3.10
C ALA A 84 13.74 -7.76 2.05
N LEU A 85 13.01 -8.73 1.49
CA LEU A 85 13.49 -9.59 0.41
C LEU A 85 13.92 -8.80 -0.83
N ILE A 86 13.10 -7.83 -1.27
CA ILE A 86 13.43 -6.97 -2.41
C ILE A 86 14.67 -6.15 -2.12
N THR A 87 14.77 -5.52 -0.95
CA THR A 87 15.95 -4.76 -0.54
C THR A 87 17.21 -5.62 -0.60
N THR A 88 17.15 -6.86 -0.11
CA THR A 88 18.30 -7.78 -0.17
C THR A 88 18.69 -8.13 -1.61
N ILE A 89 17.72 -8.45 -2.46
CA ILE A 89 17.98 -8.83 -3.87
C ILE A 89 18.59 -7.67 -4.65
N VAL A 90 18.00 -6.48 -4.51
CA VAL A 90 18.44 -5.26 -5.21
C VAL A 90 19.79 -4.80 -4.68
N PHE A 91 20.01 -4.84 -3.36
CA PHE A 91 21.34 -4.55 -2.79
C PHE A 91 22.41 -5.52 -3.29
N ALA A 92 22.11 -6.82 -3.39
CA ALA A 92 23.01 -7.81 -3.97
C ALA A 92 23.30 -7.51 -5.44
N ALA A 93 22.30 -7.10 -6.22
CA ALA A 93 22.47 -6.70 -7.63
C ALA A 93 23.33 -5.43 -7.79
N ALA A 94 23.19 -4.46 -6.87
CA ALA A 94 24.00 -3.24 -6.86
C ALA A 94 25.51 -3.54 -6.70
N ILE A 95 25.85 -4.51 -5.84
CA ILE A 95 27.26 -4.92 -5.63
C ILE A 95 27.74 -5.94 -6.68
N THR A 96 26.85 -6.75 -7.23
CA THR A 96 27.14 -7.72 -8.30
C THR A 96 26.77 -7.15 -9.66
N VAL A 97 27.49 -6.08 -10.03
CA VAL A 97 27.20 -5.30 -11.24
C VAL A 97 27.08 -6.19 -12.49
N PRO A 98 26.01 -6.03 -13.31
CA PRO A 98 25.78 -6.85 -14.49
C PRO A 98 26.97 -6.88 -15.43
N GLY A 99 27.46 -8.09 -15.71
CA GLY A 99 28.58 -8.32 -16.61
C GLY A 99 29.97 -7.94 -16.07
N GLY A 100 30.07 -7.68 -14.76
CA GLY A 100 31.35 -7.59 -14.03
C GLY A 100 32.06 -6.24 -14.12
N SER A 101 33.09 -6.09 -13.28
CA SER A 101 34.01 -4.96 -13.31
C SER A 101 35.28 -5.34 -14.05
N ASN A 102 35.87 -4.36 -14.73
CA ASN A 102 37.16 -4.55 -15.37
C ASN A 102 38.25 -4.67 -14.30
N GLN A 103 38.99 -5.78 -14.26
CA GLN A 103 39.89 -6.14 -13.14
C GLN A 103 41.02 -5.13 -12.89
N GLU A 104 41.43 -4.36 -13.90
CA GLU A 104 42.50 -3.36 -13.76
C GLU A 104 42.02 -1.99 -13.26
N THR A 105 40.74 -1.66 -13.44
CA THR A 105 40.21 -0.31 -13.16
C THR A 105 39.08 -0.29 -12.14
N GLY A 106 38.47 -1.46 -11.85
CA GLY A 106 37.28 -1.57 -10.99
C GLY A 106 36.01 -0.96 -11.61
N ILE A 107 36.09 -0.43 -12.84
CA ILE A 107 34.99 0.25 -13.52
C ILE A 107 34.08 -0.82 -14.15
N PRO A 108 32.75 -0.70 -14.04
CA PRO A 108 31.83 -1.63 -14.68
C PRO A 108 31.99 -1.63 -16.20
N MET A 109 32.08 -2.81 -16.80
CA MET A 109 32.39 -2.98 -18.23
C MET A 109 31.36 -2.29 -19.15
N PHE A 110 30.12 -2.13 -18.69
CA PHE A 110 29.01 -1.56 -19.44
C PHE A 110 28.72 -0.08 -19.12
N ARG A 111 29.64 0.65 -18.44
CA ARG A 111 29.41 2.04 -17.99
C ARG A 111 28.91 3.00 -19.07
N LYS A 112 29.30 2.80 -20.33
CA LYS A 112 28.91 3.66 -21.47
C LYS A 112 27.58 3.27 -22.12
N ASP A 113 26.98 2.16 -21.72
CA ASP A 113 25.73 1.68 -22.29
C ASP A 113 24.54 2.36 -21.58
N ILE A 114 23.60 2.90 -22.36
CA ILE A 114 22.38 3.54 -21.84
C ILE A 114 21.59 2.55 -20.97
N THR A 115 21.61 1.27 -21.34
CA THR A 115 20.91 0.20 -20.60
C THR A 115 21.49 0.02 -19.19
N PHE A 116 22.80 0.21 -19.05
CA PHE A 116 23.47 0.15 -17.74
C PHE A 116 23.07 1.31 -16.83
N THR A 117 22.92 2.52 -17.39
CA THR A 117 22.39 3.66 -16.64
C THR A 117 20.95 3.43 -16.18
N ILE A 118 20.10 2.84 -17.05
CA ILE A 118 18.72 2.49 -16.70
C ILE A 118 18.70 1.45 -15.56
N PHE A 119 19.55 0.42 -15.63
CA PHE A 119 19.73 -0.54 -14.55
C PHE A 119 20.09 0.15 -13.23
N ALA A 120 21.16 0.96 -13.20
CA ALA A 120 21.65 1.58 -11.97
C ALA A 120 20.63 2.52 -11.33
N ILE A 121 19.92 3.33 -12.13
CA ILE A 121 18.87 4.23 -11.63
C ILE A 121 17.68 3.43 -11.08
N SER A 122 17.23 2.41 -11.81
CA SER A 122 16.07 1.61 -11.41
C SER A 122 16.37 0.77 -10.16
N ASP A 123 17.59 0.24 -10.06
CA ASP A 123 18.07 -0.49 -8.89
C ASP A 123 18.10 0.41 -7.65
N ALA A 124 18.66 1.63 -7.77
CA ALA A 124 18.66 2.60 -6.69
C ALA A 124 17.24 3.01 -6.23
N ILE A 125 16.34 3.33 -7.18
CA ILE A 125 14.95 3.65 -6.87
C ILE A 125 14.29 2.48 -6.14
N SER A 126 14.51 1.25 -6.60
CA SER A 126 13.94 0.05 -5.99
C SER A 126 14.42 -0.10 -4.54
N LEU A 127 15.70 0.09 -4.29
CA LEU A 127 16.31 -0.08 -2.97
C LEU A 127 15.77 0.96 -1.96
N PHE A 128 15.78 2.24 -2.34
CA PHE A 128 15.31 3.31 -1.46
C PHE A 128 13.81 3.21 -1.16
N THR A 129 13.01 2.91 -2.18
CA THR A 129 11.56 2.78 -2.03
C THR A 129 11.17 1.54 -1.24
N SER A 130 11.85 0.40 -1.43
CA SER A 130 11.65 -0.81 -0.63
C SER A 130 12.00 -0.59 0.84
N THR A 131 13.15 0.04 1.11
CA THR A 131 13.60 0.34 2.46
C THR A 131 12.66 1.31 3.16
N SER A 132 12.18 2.33 2.45
CA SER A 132 11.17 3.26 2.97
C SER A 132 9.85 2.55 3.28
N SER A 133 9.39 1.66 2.39
CA SER A 133 8.20 0.84 2.60
C SER A 133 8.34 -0.04 3.85
N LEU A 134 9.49 -0.69 4.02
CA LEU A 134 9.83 -1.48 5.20
C LEU A 134 9.74 -0.66 6.48
N MET A 135 10.30 0.56 6.51
CA MET A 135 10.21 1.45 7.68
C MET A 135 8.75 1.82 8.01
N VAL A 136 7.93 2.09 6.99
CA VAL A 136 6.51 2.41 7.17
C VAL A 136 5.74 1.21 7.74
N PHE A 137 5.96 0.00 7.22
CA PHE A 137 5.28 -1.19 7.75
C PHE A 137 5.75 -1.57 9.16
N LEU A 138 7.05 -1.44 9.45
CA LEU A 138 7.57 -1.62 10.81
C LEU A 138 6.95 -0.60 11.78
N SER A 139 6.73 0.64 11.33
CA SER A 139 6.02 1.65 12.13
C SER A 139 4.59 1.23 12.45
N ILE A 140 3.89 0.55 11.53
CA ILE A 140 2.54 0.01 11.77
C ILE A 140 2.57 -1.14 12.78
N LEU A 141 3.56 -2.04 12.68
CA LEU A 141 3.70 -3.19 13.58
C LEU A 141 4.07 -2.79 15.01
N THR A 142 4.87 -1.73 15.17
CA THR A 142 5.40 -1.27 16.47
C THR A 142 4.42 -0.36 17.21
N ALA A 143 3.48 0.26 16.50
CA ALA A 143 2.59 1.22 17.10
C ALA A 143 1.49 0.56 17.95
N ARG A 144 1.23 1.14 19.14
CA ARG A 144 0.18 0.70 20.06
C ARG A 144 -1.15 1.34 19.66
N PHE A 145 -2.17 0.51 19.42
CA PHE A 145 -3.49 0.89 18.89
C PHE A 145 -4.43 1.56 19.93
N ALA A 146 -3.88 2.26 20.92
CA ALA A 146 -4.65 2.75 22.06
C ALA A 146 -5.36 4.10 21.83
N ASP A 147 -5.00 4.86 20.79
CA ASP A 147 -5.53 6.22 20.57
C ASP A 147 -6.62 6.29 19.49
N LYS A 148 -7.68 7.06 19.75
CA LYS A 148 -8.84 7.26 18.84
C LYS A 148 -8.45 7.88 17.48
N ASP A 149 -7.35 8.63 17.43
CA ASP A 149 -6.79 9.21 16.19
C ASP A 149 -5.96 8.20 15.36
N PHE A 150 -5.67 7.04 15.94
CA PHE A 150 -4.86 6.01 15.31
C PHE A 150 -5.58 5.34 14.13
N LEU A 151 -6.91 5.25 14.21
CA LEU A 151 -7.77 4.69 13.16
C LEU A 151 -7.65 5.41 11.81
N PHE A 152 -7.28 6.70 11.81
CA PHE A 152 -7.06 7.45 10.58
C PHE A 152 -5.61 7.41 10.09
N THR A 153 -4.67 7.27 11.02
CA THR A 153 -3.23 7.36 10.72
C THR A 153 -2.69 6.03 10.16
N VAL A 154 -3.16 4.89 10.68
CA VAL A 154 -2.71 3.56 10.24
C VAL A 154 -3.07 3.25 8.79
N PRO A 155 -4.32 3.43 8.32
CA PRO A 155 -4.66 3.13 6.93
C PRO A 155 -3.86 3.99 5.95
N LYS A 156 -3.65 5.28 6.27
CA LYS A 156 -2.83 6.18 5.45
C LYS A 156 -1.38 5.69 5.35
N ARG A 157 -0.77 5.30 6.48
CA ARG A 157 0.57 4.70 6.49
C ARG A 157 0.60 3.41 5.68
N LEU A 158 -0.42 2.55 5.80
CA LEU A 158 -0.50 1.31 5.03
C LEU A 158 -0.55 1.57 3.52
N ILE A 159 -1.35 2.55 3.08
CA ILE A 159 -1.41 2.96 1.66
C ILE A 159 -0.06 3.47 1.17
N ILE A 160 0.59 4.36 1.93
CA ILE A 160 1.92 4.89 1.58
C ILE A 160 2.94 3.75 1.48
N GLY A 161 2.93 2.81 2.42
CA GLY A 161 3.78 1.62 2.42
C GLY A 161 3.54 0.74 1.18
N LEU A 162 2.28 0.46 0.86
CA LEU A 162 1.91 -0.33 -0.32
C LEU A 162 2.32 0.36 -1.63
N CYS A 163 2.08 1.66 -1.77
CA CYS A 163 2.47 2.43 -2.97
C CYS A 163 4.00 2.44 -3.17
N THR A 164 4.76 2.62 -2.10
CA THR A 164 6.23 2.59 -2.16
C THR A 164 6.76 1.18 -2.46
N LEU A 165 6.11 0.14 -1.94
CA LEU A 165 6.43 -1.27 -2.26
C LEU A 165 6.14 -1.58 -3.74
N LEU A 166 5.01 -1.11 -4.27
CA LEU A 166 4.67 -1.26 -5.68
C LEU A 166 5.71 -0.62 -6.59
N LEU A 167 6.11 0.61 -6.26
CA LEU A 167 7.11 1.35 -7.01
C LEU A 167 8.45 0.58 -6.99
N SER A 168 8.82 0.03 -5.85
CA SER A 168 10.02 -0.80 -5.71
C SER A 168 9.97 -2.03 -6.62
N ILE A 169 8.89 -2.80 -6.60
CA ILE A 169 8.76 -4.02 -7.39
C ILE A 169 8.79 -3.72 -8.89
N THR A 170 8.10 -2.65 -9.30
CA THR A 170 8.12 -2.19 -10.69
C THR A 170 9.54 -1.83 -11.12
N SER A 171 10.25 -1.05 -10.30
CA SER A 171 11.62 -0.63 -10.55
C SER A 171 12.61 -1.81 -10.57
N MET A 172 12.43 -2.79 -9.67
CA MET A 172 13.18 -4.04 -9.65
C MET A 172 13.00 -4.84 -10.94
N MET A 173 11.76 -4.96 -11.46
CA MET A 173 11.50 -5.66 -12.73
C MET A 173 12.15 -4.96 -13.93
N VAL A 174 12.18 -3.61 -13.93
CA VAL A 174 12.90 -2.83 -14.94
C VAL A 174 14.41 -3.08 -14.85
N ALA A 175 14.98 -3.06 -13.64
CA ALA A 175 16.40 -3.36 -13.43
C ALA A 175 16.75 -4.78 -13.90
N PHE A 176 15.92 -5.77 -13.56
CA PHE A 176 16.11 -7.15 -14.01
C PHE A 176 16.03 -7.29 -15.54
N GLY A 177 15.06 -6.63 -16.18
CA GLY A 177 14.96 -6.59 -17.64
C GLY A 177 16.19 -5.95 -18.31
N ALA A 178 16.70 -4.85 -17.75
CA ALA A 178 17.92 -4.19 -18.21
C ALA A 178 19.15 -5.11 -18.08
N THR A 179 19.26 -5.86 -16.99
CA THR A 179 20.34 -6.84 -16.77
C THR A 179 20.28 -7.99 -17.78
N LEU A 180 19.09 -8.55 -18.03
CA LEU A 180 18.91 -9.61 -19.04
C LEU A 180 19.26 -9.09 -20.45
N TYR A 181 18.85 -7.87 -20.78
CA TYR A 181 19.21 -7.24 -22.06
C TYR A 181 20.73 -7.10 -22.21
N LEU A 182 21.42 -6.57 -21.20
CA LEU A 182 22.88 -6.42 -21.21
C LEU A 182 23.61 -7.76 -21.36
N LEU A 183 23.11 -8.82 -20.71
CA LEU A 183 23.77 -10.12 -20.69
C LEU A 183 23.53 -10.93 -21.98
N PHE A 184 22.32 -10.89 -22.55
CA PHE A 184 21.92 -11.82 -23.62
C PHE A 184 21.70 -11.18 -25.00
N CYS A 185 21.24 -9.93 -25.08
CA CYS A 185 20.89 -9.32 -26.37
C CYS A 185 22.11 -8.96 -27.22
N ARG A 186 23.31 -8.86 -26.63
CA ARG A 186 24.53 -8.59 -27.41
C ARG A 186 24.94 -9.74 -28.33
N GLU A 187 24.68 -10.99 -27.94
CA GLU A 187 25.07 -12.16 -28.74
C GLU A 187 23.90 -12.83 -29.48
N LYS A 188 22.67 -12.79 -28.93
CA LYS A 188 21.52 -13.49 -29.51
C LYS A 188 20.24 -12.66 -29.49
N GLN A 189 19.96 -11.97 -30.60
CA GLN A 189 18.76 -11.13 -30.75
C GLN A 189 17.43 -11.91 -30.63
N TRP A 190 17.41 -13.23 -30.83
CA TRP A 190 16.22 -14.07 -30.61
C TRP A 190 15.78 -14.12 -29.13
N MET A 191 16.66 -13.78 -28.17
CA MET A 191 16.32 -13.74 -26.75
C MET A 191 15.49 -12.51 -26.33
N ILE A 192 15.28 -11.52 -27.21
CA ILE A 192 14.46 -10.32 -26.91
C ILE A 192 13.01 -10.71 -26.57
N GLY A 193 12.43 -11.66 -27.31
CA GLY A 193 11.07 -12.15 -27.11
C GLY A 193 10.81 -12.68 -25.69
N PRO A 194 11.54 -13.71 -25.22
CA PRO A 194 11.34 -14.23 -23.87
C PRO A 194 11.66 -13.22 -22.77
N ILE A 195 12.65 -12.33 -22.94
CA ILE A 195 12.96 -11.27 -21.97
C ILE A 195 11.78 -10.30 -21.81
N CYS A 196 11.19 -9.85 -22.93
CA CYS A 196 9.99 -9.01 -22.88
C CYS A 196 8.82 -9.73 -22.18
N VAL A 197 8.60 -11.01 -22.48
CA VAL A 197 7.52 -11.79 -21.83
C VAL A 197 7.78 -11.90 -20.32
N PHE A 198 8.98 -12.28 -19.90
CA PHE A 198 9.33 -12.44 -18.49
C PHE A 198 9.33 -11.13 -17.71
N SER A 199 9.66 -10.00 -18.32
CA SER A 199 9.56 -8.69 -17.67
C SER A 199 8.12 -8.17 -17.61
N CYS A 200 7.32 -8.34 -18.67
CA CYS A 200 5.96 -7.79 -18.73
C CYS A 200 4.95 -8.59 -17.89
N LEU A 201 5.07 -9.91 -17.84
CA LEU A 201 4.08 -10.79 -17.23
C LEU A 201 3.92 -10.57 -15.70
N PRO A 202 5.00 -10.47 -14.90
CA PRO A 202 4.90 -10.14 -13.48
C PRO A 202 4.34 -8.74 -13.25
N ILE A 203 4.76 -7.75 -14.06
CA ILE A 203 4.29 -6.36 -13.95
C ILE A 203 2.78 -6.29 -14.18
N LEU A 204 2.28 -6.89 -15.26
CA LEU A 204 0.84 -6.93 -15.57
C LEU A 204 0.04 -7.66 -14.48
N PHE A 205 0.54 -8.79 -13.99
CA PHE A 205 -0.11 -9.55 -12.92
C PHE A 205 -0.18 -8.75 -11.61
N PHE A 206 0.89 -8.05 -11.26
CA PHE A 206 0.97 -7.26 -10.03
C PHE A 206 0.09 -6.00 -10.10
N VAL A 207 0.16 -5.28 -11.23
CA VAL A 207 -0.70 -4.11 -11.51
C VAL A 207 -2.18 -4.49 -11.47
N THR A 208 -2.58 -5.59 -12.10
CA THR A 208 -3.99 -6.03 -12.12
C THR A 208 -4.50 -6.47 -10.75
N LEU A 209 -3.65 -7.06 -9.89
CA LEU A 209 -4.08 -7.54 -8.57
C LEU A 209 -4.04 -6.48 -7.46
N GLN A 210 -3.05 -5.57 -7.45
CA GLN A 210 -2.91 -4.60 -6.36
C GLN A 210 -3.50 -3.23 -6.64
N LEU A 211 -3.63 -2.80 -7.90
CA LEU A 211 -4.36 -1.57 -8.21
C LEU A 211 -5.77 -1.55 -7.62
N PRO A 212 -6.62 -2.59 -7.76
CA PRO A 212 -7.97 -2.53 -7.20
C PRO A 212 -7.96 -2.44 -5.67
N LEU A 213 -6.98 -3.06 -5.00
CA LEU A 213 -6.85 -2.97 -3.54
C LEU A 213 -6.44 -1.55 -3.09
N ILE A 214 -5.49 -0.94 -3.79
CA ILE A 214 -5.04 0.43 -3.50
C ILE A 214 -6.11 1.44 -3.88
N GLU A 215 -6.81 1.24 -4.99
CA GLU A 215 -7.93 2.07 -5.38
C GLU A 215 -9.05 1.99 -4.35
N ASP A 216 -9.42 0.79 -3.89
CA ASP A 216 -10.43 0.61 -2.86
C ASP A 216 -10.01 1.27 -1.53
N LEU A 217 -8.74 1.12 -1.12
CA LEU A 217 -8.19 1.78 0.07
C LEU A 217 -8.16 3.31 -0.09
N CYS A 218 -7.68 3.84 -1.21
CA CYS A 218 -7.64 5.28 -1.50
C CYS A 218 -9.06 5.85 -1.55
N ARG A 219 -9.99 5.18 -2.22
CA ARG A 219 -11.40 5.56 -2.30
C ARG A 219 -12.05 5.53 -0.91
N SER A 220 -11.70 4.56 -0.06
CA SER A 220 -12.18 4.47 1.32
C SER A 220 -11.44 5.37 2.31
N THR A 221 -10.36 6.04 1.91
CA THR A 221 -9.56 6.94 2.79
C THR A 221 -9.71 8.40 2.41
N TYR A 222 -9.80 8.71 1.11
CA TYR A 222 -9.70 10.06 0.56
C TYR A 222 -10.94 10.52 -0.20
N VAL A 223 -11.82 9.64 -0.69
CA VAL A 223 -13.03 10.09 -1.40
C VAL A 223 -14.15 10.30 -0.38
N PRO A 224 -14.57 11.54 -0.10
CA PRO A 224 -15.73 11.80 0.75
C PRO A 224 -16.98 11.21 0.10
N ILE A 225 -17.77 10.48 0.89
CA ILE A 225 -19.00 9.80 0.47
C ILE A 225 -19.97 10.74 -0.27
N PHE A 226 -19.98 12.02 0.11
CA PHE A 226 -20.86 13.03 -0.49
C PHE A 226 -20.57 13.39 -1.95
N ARG A 227 -19.37 13.11 -2.50
CA ARG A 227 -19.13 13.36 -3.93
C ARG A 227 -19.83 12.32 -4.83
N LYS A 228 -20.01 11.08 -4.37
CA LYS A 228 -20.67 10.04 -5.18
C LYS A 228 -22.17 10.22 -5.31
N ASN A 229 -22.82 10.80 -4.31
CA ASN A 229 -24.27 11.00 -4.35
C ASN A 229 -24.68 12.20 -5.19
N LEU A 230 -23.79 13.13 -5.54
CA LEU A 230 -24.12 14.24 -6.46
C LEU A 230 -24.15 13.80 -7.93
N ASP A 231 -23.40 12.77 -8.31
CA ASP A 231 -23.38 12.22 -9.68
C ASP A 231 -24.54 11.24 -9.97
N GLN A 232 -25.35 10.89 -8.97
CA GLN A 232 -26.60 10.11 -9.13
C GLN A 232 -27.86 10.99 -9.14
N PHE A 233 -27.71 12.32 -9.00
CA PHE A 233 -28.80 13.29 -9.00
C PHE A 233 -28.70 14.33 -10.14
N PHE A 234 -27.79 14.13 -11.10
CA PHE A 234 -27.72 14.89 -12.36
C PHE A 234 -27.80 13.96 -13.57
#